data_AF-A0A0G0EIA7-F1
#
_entry.id   AF-A0A0G0EIA7-F1
#
_cell.length_a   1.000
_cell.length_b   1.000
_cell.length_c   1.000
_cell.angle_alpha   90.00
_cell.angle_beta   90.00
_cell.angle_gamma   90.00
#
_symmetry.space_group_name_H-M   'P 1'
#
loop_
_entity.id
_entity.type
_entity.pdbx_description
1 polymer ?
#
loop_
_entity_poly.entity_id
_entity_poly.type
_entity_poly.pdbx_seq_one_letter_code
_entity_poly.pdbx_strand_id
1 'polypeptide(L)'
;MQMTGMIGLIQNNQGKTLEFPIITCYQEGLSPIEYFVITHGARKGASDTALNTAKAGYLTRRLVDVAQDVVITEVDCGTKEGRMITRENISGMEIPLSKNIRGRVLATDLKDKDGKVVYKRGFLVTKEEAYNIEGAGFTEVFVRSPLACRTVHGLCVNCYGLDLGRNHLVELGEAVGIIAAQAIGEPGTQLTLRTFHAGGVAGTDITTGLPRVEEIFERRIPKNPAVISETDGEVISITAKEGKEKVIKVLSDIKDNSIDNKKNEIEYLVAFYRTPTVKVGDKVKKGDLLTDGSADIASMFKFGNKELVEKYIIREINKVYELQSASISRKHTEIIIRQMFSRRKIKDAGDTNFSIGDIVENTAFIEENARIEELHGKDAENKQAKAEIVVLGITEVSLRTKSWLSAASFQNTNRVLIENAIKGGVDSLRGLKENVIIGRLIPAGTGFKKKAETVEEK
;
A
#
# COMPACT_ATOMS: atom_id res chain seq x y z
N MET A 1 -28.45 23.88 7.53
CA MET A 1 -29.45 23.58 6.48
C MET A 1 -30.66 22.91 7.08
N GLN A 2 -30.56 21.68 7.62
CA GLN A 2 -31.72 20.94 8.15
C GLN A 2 -32.42 21.59 9.37
N MET A 3 -31.71 22.42 10.15
CA MET A 3 -32.28 23.06 11.34
C MET A 3 -33.26 24.19 11.03
N THR A 4 -32.96 25.02 10.04
CA THR A 4 -33.66 26.29 9.75
C THR A 4 -34.13 26.43 8.30
N GLY A 5 -33.77 25.48 7.45
CA GLY A 5 -34.27 25.33 6.07
C GLY A 5 -34.72 23.89 5.86
N MET A 6 -34.99 23.48 4.63
CA MET A 6 -35.55 22.15 4.38
C MET A 6 -34.59 21.00 4.72
N ILE A 7 -35.14 19.85 5.15
CA ILE A 7 -34.39 18.60 5.30
C ILE A 7 -34.01 18.02 3.92
N GLY A 8 -34.90 18.12 2.93
CA GLY A 8 -34.65 17.72 1.56
C GLY A 8 -34.97 16.25 1.27
N LEU A 9 -34.25 15.66 0.32
CA LEU A 9 -34.50 14.31 -0.18
C LEU A 9 -33.80 13.25 0.69
N ILE A 10 -34.49 12.14 0.94
CA ILE A 10 -33.99 11.03 1.76
C ILE A 10 -33.82 9.78 0.91
N GLN A 11 -32.79 9.00 1.22
CA GLN A 11 -32.52 7.70 0.62
C GLN A 11 -33.24 6.59 1.38
N ASN A 12 -33.81 5.67 0.62
CA ASN A 12 -34.38 4.44 1.16
C ASN A 12 -33.26 3.45 1.58
N ASN A 13 -33.66 2.31 2.15
CA ASN A 13 -32.72 1.28 2.58
C ASN A 13 -31.87 0.70 1.42
N GLN A 14 -32.37 0.77 0.19
CA GLN A 14 -31.67 0.34 -1.02
C GLN A 14 -30.71 1.41 -1.58
N GLY A 15 -30.62 2.60 -0.96
CA GLY A 15 -29.79 3.72 -1.43
C GLY A 15 -30.41 4.52 -2.57
N LYS A 16 -31.67 4.26 -2.94
CA LYS A 16 -32.41 5.08 -3.90
C LYS A 16 -32.98 6.30 -3.20
N THR A 17 -32.75 7.47 -3.79
CA THR A 17 -33.39 8.71 -3.35
C THR A 17 -34.90 8.62 -3.56
N LEU A 18 -35.67 8.90 -2.53
CA LEU A 18 -37.13 9.02 -2.60
C LEU A 18 -37.47 10.31 -3.33
N GLU A 19 -38.46 10.25 -4.23
CA GLU A 19 -38.89 11.40 -5.04
C GLU A 19 -39.72 12.43 -4.24
N PHE A 20 -40.07 12.11 -2.99
CA PHE A 20 -40.80 12.99 -2.08
C PHE A 20 -39.83 13.76 -1.16
N PRO A 21 -39.62 15.08 -1.38
CA PRO A 21 -38.76 15.89 -0.51
C PRO A 21 -39.48 16.30 0.78
N ILE A 22 -38.73 16.36 1.89
CA ILE A 22 -39.20 16.92 3.15
C ILE A 22 -38.89 18.41 3.16
N ILE A 23 -39.95 19.22 3.05
CA ILE A 23 -39.86 20.69 2.92
C ILE A 23 -39.66 21.34 4.29
N THR A 24 -40.28 20.77 5.33
CA THR A 24 -40.24 21.26 6.71
C THR A 24 -38.83 21.14 7.31
N CYS A 25 -38.53 22.02 8.26
CA CYS A 25 -37.27 22.04 9.01
C CYS A 25 -37.45 21.52 10.45
N TYR A 26 -36.36 21.18 11.13
CA TYR A 26 -36.44 20.72 12.53
C TYR A 26 -37.03 21.76 13.49
N GLN A 27 -36.89 23.07 13.18
CA GLN A 27 -37.47 24.14 13.97
C GLN A 27 -39.00 24.25 13.80
N GLU A 28 -39.52 23.99 12.60
CA GLU A 28 -40.97 24.01 12.29
C GLU A 28 -41.69 22.73 12.76
N GLY A 29 -40.93 21.64 12.93
CA GLY A 29 -41.44 20.33 13.28
C GLY A 29 -41.80 19.49 12.06
N LEU A 30 -41.88 18.18 12.27
CA LEU A 30 -42.09 17.18 11.21
C LEU A 30 -43.46 16.53 11.36
N SER A 31 -44.16 16.30 10.26
CA SER A 31 -45.36 15.47 10.28
C SER A 31 -44.99 14.00 10.60
N PRO A 32 -45.94 13.18 11.10
CA PRO A 32 -45.67 11.78 11.41
C PRO A 32 -45.12 10.99 10.22
N ILE A 33 -45.55 11.31 9.00
CA ILE A 33 -45.08 10.62 7.79
C ILE A 33 -43.69 11.05 7.37
N GLU A 34 -43.37 12.35 7.45
CA GLU A 34 -42.01 12.87 7.20
C GLU A 34 -41.01 12.29 8.20
N TYR A 35 -41.40 12.25 9.48
CA TYR A 35 -40.59 11.62 10.52
C TYR A 35 -40.39 10.12 10.26
N PHE A 36 -41.44 9.39 9.88
CA PHE A 36 -41.34 7.97 9.53
C PHE A 36 -40.40 7.72 8.35
N VAL A 37 -40.42 8.57 7.32
CA VAL A 37 -39.51 8.47 6.18
C VAL A 37 -38.05 8.70 6.61
N ILE A 38 -37.79 9.68 7.48
CA ILE A 38 -36.45 9.93 8.05
C ILE A 38 -35.91 8.71 8.81
N THR A 39 -36.79 8.00 9.55
CA THR A 39 -36.34 6.86 10.37
C THR A 39 -35.68 5.74 9.56
N HIS A 40 -36.03 5.56 8.28
CA HIS A 40 -35.44 4.54 7.40
C HIS A 40 -33.96 4.85 7.14
N GLY A 41 -33.66 6.08 6.71
CA GLY A 41 -32.30 6.55 6.48
C GLY A 41 -31.47 6.54 7.78
N ALA A 42 -32.04 7.01 8.89
CA ALA A 42 -31.38 7.02 10.19
C ALA A 42 -31.03 5.60 10.69
N ARG A 43 -31.97 4.65 10.58
CA ARG A 43 -31.76 3.25 10.99
C ARG A 43 -30.71 2.56 10.13
N LYS A 44 -30.72 2.79 8.81
CA LYS A 44 -29.68 2.30 7.92
C LYS A 44 -28.32 2.87 8.29
N GLY A 45 -28.21 4.20 8.47
CA GLY A 45 -26.97 4.85 8.89
C GLY A 45 -26.40 4.29 10.20
N ALA A 46 -27.24 4.11 11.22
CA ALA A 46 -26.82 3.53 12.50
C ALA A 46 -26.35 2.07 12.35
N SER A 47 -27.06 1.27 11.56
CA SER A 47 -26.71 -0.14 11.31
C SER A 47 -25.41 -0.27 10.51
N ASP A 48 -25.27 0.50 9.43
CA ASP A 48 -24.07 0.52 8.59
C ASP A 48 -22.85 1.00 9.39
N THR A 49 -23.04 1.96 10.29
CA THR A 49 -21.94 2.42 11.14
C THR A 49 -21.48 1.32 12.08
N ALA A 50 -22.40 0.63 12.78
CA ALA A 50 -22.03 -0.46 13.68
C ALA A 50 -21.29 -1.59 12.93
N LEU A 51 -21.78 -1.96 11.74
CA LEU A 51 -21.20 -3.03 10.94
C LEU A 51 -19.85 -2.64 10.30
N ASN A 52 -19.72 -1.41 9.78
CA ASN A 52 -18.49 -0.96 9.14
C ASN A 52 -17.39 -0.61 10.15
N THR A 53 -17.73 -0.18 11.37
CA THR A 53 -16.75 0.01 12.45
C THR A 53 -16.03 -1.31 12.76
N ALA A 54 -16.77 -2.43 12.82
CA ALA A 54 -16.17 -3.75 13.02
C ALA A 54 -15.20 -4.13 11.88
N LYS A 55 -15.56 -3.83 10.63
CA LYS A 55 -14.69 -4.07 9.45
C LYS A 55 -13.42 -3.22 9.49
N ALA A 56 -13.53 -1.95 9.87
CA ALA A 56 -12.39 -1.04 10.00
C ALA A 56 -11.44 -1.47 11.14
N GLY A 57 -11.99 -1.86 12.28
CA GLY A 57 -11.22 -2.43 13.39
C GLY A 57 -10.51 -3.72 12.98
N TYR A 58 -11.19 -4.59 12.23
CA TYR A 58 -10.60 -5.81 11.69
C TYR A 58 -9.49 -5.54 10.65
N LEU A 59 -9.63 -4.54 9.79
CA LEU A 59 -8.54 -4.08 8.91
C LEU A 59 -7.33 -3.61 9.73
N THR A 60 -7.55 -2.81 10.77
CA THR A 60 -6.49 -2.33 11.66
C THR A 60 -5.74 -3.49 12.31
N ARG A 61 -6.45 -4.51 12.81
CA ARG A 61 -5.84 -5.74 13.33
C ARG A 61 -4.94 -6.41 12.30
N ARG A 62 -5.42 -6.60 11.06
CA ARG A 62 -4.63 -7.19 9.97
C ARG A 62 -3.38 -6.39 9.64
N LEU A 63 -3.48 -5.06 9.61
CA LEU A 63 -2.34 -4.19 9.36
C LEU A 63 -1.28 -4.32 10.46
N VAL A 64 -1.70 -4.42 11.73
CA VAL A 64 -0.80 -4.65 12.87
C VAL A 64 -0.10 -6.01 12.72
N ASP A 65 -0.84 -7.08 12.41
CA ASP A 65 -0.28 -8.42 12.27
C ASP A 65 0.77 -8.52 11.15
N VAL A 66 0.61 -7.73 10.07
CA VAL A 66 1.61 -7.66 8.99
C VAL A 66 2.82 -6.81 9.36
N ALA A 67 2.62 -5.71 10.08
CA ALA A 67 3.65 -4.70 10.28
C ALA A 67 4.40 -4.81 11.61
N GLN A 68 3.94 -5.63 12.56
CA GLN A 68 4.50 -5.71 13.91
C GLN A 68 6.00 -5.98 13.97
N ASP A 69 6.56 -6.73 13.01
CA ASP A 69 7.98 -7.08 13.00
C ASP A 69 8.86 -5.98 12.40
N VAL A 70 8.27 -4.85 12.00
CA VAL A 70 8.97 -3.69 11.47
C VAL A 70 9.36 -2.73 12.59
N VAL A 71 10.59 -2.90 13.06
CA VAL A 71 11.24 -2.04 14.06
C VAL A 71 12.45 -1.35 13.43
N ILE A 72 12.87 -0.19 13.94
CA ILE A 72 14.14 0.41 13.54
C ILE A 72 15.30 -0.36 14.20
N THR A 73 16.18 -0.95 13.40
CA THR A 73 17.25 -1.83 13.90
C THR A 73 18.66 -1.29 13.66
N GLU A 74 18.84 -0.45 12.64
CA GLU A 74 20.13 0.05 12.19
C GLU A 74 20.05 1.55 11.90
N VAL A 75 21.18 2.27 11.91
CA VAL A 75 21.20 3.70 11.59
C VAL A 75 21.14 3.94 10.08
N ASP A 76 21.97 3.22 9.31
CA ASP A 76 22.00 3.33 7.85
C ASP A 76 22.19 1.95 7.20
N CYS A 77 21.34 1.63 6.22
CA CYS A 77 21.45 0.40 5.44
C CYS A 77 22.39 0.55 4.22
N GLY A 78 23.05 1.69 4.04
CA GLY A 78 23.98 1.98 2.95
C GLY A 78 23.35 2.12 1.56
N THR A 79 22.02 2.03 1.43
CA THR A 79 21.37 2.07 0.11
C THR A 79 21.58 3.42 -0.57
N LYS A 80 21.93 3.39 -1.86
CA LYS A 80 21.96 4.58 -2.73
C LYS A 80 20.66 4.77 -3.48
N GLU A 81 19.79 3.77 -3.46
CA GLU A 81 18.46 3.83 -4.07
C GLU A 81 17.54 4.73 -3.26
N GLY A 82 16.71 5.47 -3.97
CA GLY A 82 15.68 6.32 -3.41
C GLY A 82 14.42 6.23 -4.25
N ARG A 83 13.36 6.88 -3.78
CA ARG A 83 12.13 7.08 -4.54
C ARG A 83 12.05 8.53 -4.96
N MET A 84 11.74 8.72 -6.24
CA MET A 84 11.41 10.04 -6.78
C MET A 84 10.01 10.41 -6.28
N ILE A 85 9.92 11.50 -5.54
CA ILE A 85 8.65 12.11 -5.14
C ILE A 85 8.45 13.35 -5.99
N THR A 86 7.31 13.40 -6.64
CA THR A 86 6.85 14.52 -7.44
C THR A 86 5.64 15.16 -6.78
N ARG A 87 5.29 16.35 -7.22
CA ARG A 87 3.97 16.91 -6.99
C ARG A 87 2.91 15.99 -7.59
N GLU A 88 1.84 15.75 -6.84
CA GLU A 88 0.76 14.84 -7.25
C GLU A 88 -0.54 15.63 -7.35
N ASN A 89 -1.25 15.51 -8.49
CA ASN A 89 -2.62 15.98 -8.62
C ASN A 89 -3.53 14.75 -8.55
N ILE A 90 -4.29 14.66 -7.46
CA ILE A 90 -5.22 13.56 -7.24
C ILE A 90 -6.64 14.11 -7.38
N SER A 91 -7.30 13.78 -8.49
CA SER A 91 -8.71 14.13 -8.73
C SER A 91 -9.01 15.63 -8.60
N GLY A 92 -8.09 16.50 -9.03
CA GLY A 92 -8.25 17.96 -8.98
C GLY A 92 -7.74 18.60 -7.69
N MET A 93 -7.31 17.79 -6.70
CA MET A 93 -6.62 18.27 -5.50
C MET A 93 -5.11 18.14 -5.68
N GLU A 94 -4.42 19.26 -5.59
CA GLU A 94 -2.96 19.30 -5.66
C GLU A 94 -2.37 19.02 -4.28
N ILE A 95 -1.63 17.93 -4.16
CA ILE A 95 -0.87 17.60 -2.96
C ILE A 95 0.50 18.28 -3.09
N PRO A 96 0.81 19.25 -2.20
CA PRO A 96 2.06 19.98 -2.30
C PRO A 96 3.26 19.06 -2.06
N LEU A 97 4.36 19.36 -2.74
CA LEU A 97 5.57 18.54 -2.64
C LEU A 97 6.10 18.54 -1.20
N SER A 98 6.02 19.70 -0.52
CA SER A 98 6.43 19.90 0.87
C SER A 98 5.81 18.88 1.83
N LYS A 99 4.53 18.52 1.66
CA LYS A 99 3.82 17.53 2.49
C LYS A 99 4.42 16.12 2.36
N ASN A 100 4.85 15.75 1.14
CA ASN A 100 5.37 14.40 0.86
C ASN A 100 6.86 14.23 1.22
N ILE A 101 7.65 15.30 1.14
CA ILE A 101 9.10 15.28 1.45
C ILE A 101 9.39 15.54 2.94
N ARG A 102 8.46 16.15 3.68
CA ARG A 102 8.64 16.47 5.11
C ARG A 102 9.03 15.24 5.92
N GLY A 103 10.13 15.38 6.67
CA GLY A 103 10.63 14.36 7.57
C GLY A 103 11.28 13.16 6.88
N ARG A 104 11.75 13.33 5.64
CA ARG A 104 12.52 12.31 4.90
C ARG A 104 13.97 12.74 4.72
N VAL A 105 14.83 11.77 4.42
CA VAL A 105 16.25 12.01 4.13
C VAL A 105 16.49 12.03 2.62
N LEU A 106 17.28 12.97 2.12
CA LEU A 106 17.63 13.06 0.70
C LEU A 106 18.52 11.89 0.25
N ALA A 107 18.18 11.29 -0.89
CA ALA A 107 18.97 10.22 -1.50
C ALA A 107 20.06 10.76 -2.45
N THR A 108 19.85 11.94 -3.03
CA THR A 108 20.77 12.62 -3.94
C THR A 108 20.92 14.08 -3.53
N ASP A 109 22.02 14.71 -3.97
CA ASP A 109 22.21 16.16 -3.80
C ASP A 109 21.15 16.92 -4.60
N LEU A 110 20.58 17.97 -3.99
CA LEU A 110 19.69 18.91 -4.67
C LEU A 110 20.52 20.09 -5.18
N LYS A 111 20.52 20.26 -6.50
CA LYS A 111 21.22 21.35 -7.19
C LYS A 111 20.23 22.39 -7.67
N ASP A 112 20.53 23.66 -7.42
CA ASP A 112 19.75 24.77 -7.95
C ASP A 112 19.86 24.87 -9.48
N LYS A 113 19.08 25.76 -10.10
CA LYS A 113 19.14 26.07 -11.54
C LYS A 113 20.55 26.48 -12.00
N ASP A 114 21.33 27.09 -11.11
CA ASP A 114 22.72 27.49 -11.33
C ASP A 114 23.74 26.37 -11.10
N GLY A 115 23.28 25.13 -10.83
CA GLY A 115 24.13 23.96 -10.60
C GLY A 115 24.79 23.90 -9.22
N LYS A 116 24.57 24.89 -8.36
CA LYS A 116 25.07 24.91 -6.97
C LYS A 116 24.27 23.94 -6.10
N VAL A 117 24.97 23.10 -5.34
CA VAL A 117 24.33 22.17 -4.39
C VAL A 117 23.75 22.98 -3.22
N VAL A 118 22.42 22.98 -3.09
CA VAL A 118 21.69 23.66 -1.99
C VAL A 118 21.63 22.73 -0.78
N TYR A 119 21.28 21.45 -1.01
CA TYR A 119 21.21 20.44 0.03
C TYR A 119 22.01 19.21 -0.38
N LYS A 120 22.83 18.73 0.56
CA LYS A 120 23.65 17.52 0.36
C LYS A 120 22.81 16.26 0.56
N ARG A 121 23.23 15.17 -0.07
CA ARG A 121 22.76 13.80 0.17
C ARG A 121 22.85 13.47 1.66
N GLY A 122 21.84 12.80 2.18
CA GLY A 122 21.77 12.43 3.60
C GLY A 122 21.21 13.53 4.50
N PHE A 123 20.85 14.70 3.94
CA PHE A 123 20.20 15.75 4.69
C PHE A 123 18.76 15.39 5.06
N LEU A 124 18.38 15.63 6.31
CA LEU A 124 17.03 15.41 6.82
C LEU A 124 16.18 16.64 6.49
N VAL A 125 15.13 16.46 5.69
CA VAL A 125 14.22 17.55 5.30
C VAL A 125 13.24 17.83 6.44
N THR A 126 13.42 18.95 7.13
CA THR A 126 12.49 19.46 8.15
C THR A 126 11.26 20.12 7.51
N LYS A 127 10.28 20.53 8.33
CA LYS A 127 9.06 21.19 7.82
C LYS A 127 9.37 22.50 7.08
N GLU A 128 10.29 23.30 7.61
CA GLU A 128 10.64 24.61 7.05
C GLU A 128 11.42 24.45 5.74
N GLU A 129 12.40 23.54 5.73
CA GLU A 129 13.16 23.20 4.53
C GLU A 129 12.28 22.64 3.43
N ALA A 130 11.25 21.86 3.77
CA ALA A 130 10.31 21.35 2.79
C ALA A 130 9.58 22.49 2.03
N TYR A 131 9.20 23.56 2.73
CA TYR A 131 8.64 24.76 2.09
C TYR A 131 9.68 25.53 1.28
N ASN A 132 10.93 25.63 1.77
CA ASN A 132 12.00 26.29 1.04
C ASN A 132 12.35 25.56 -0.27
N ILE A 133 12.37 24.22 -0.25
CA ILE A 133 12.57 23.39 -1.44
C ILE A 133 11.45 23.61 -2.45
N GLU A 134 10.19 23.63 -2.00
CA GLU A 134 9.07 23.90 -2.90
C GLU A 134 9.07 25.34 -3.43
N GLY A 135 9.41 26.32 -2.58
CA GLY A 135 9.52 27.74 -2.94
C GLY A 135 10.68 28.06 -3.89
N ALA A 136 11.76 27.28 -3.84
CA ALA A 136 12.85 27.35 -4.82
C ALA A 136 12.46 26.81 -6.21
N GLY A 137 11.27 26.19 -6.34
CA GLY A 137 10.74 25.71 -7.61
C GLY A 137 11.17 24.30 -8.00
N PHE A 138 11.62 23.48 -7.04
CA PHE A 138 11.88 22.06 -7.28
C PHE A 138 10.56 21.31 -7.53
N THR A 139 10.48 20.60 -8.66
CA THR A 139 9.30 19.78 -9.03
C THR A 139 9.41 18.33 -8.58
N GLU A 140 10.63 17.82 -8.50
CA GLU A 140 10.95 16.43 -8.20
C GLU A 140 12.10 16.35 -7.20
N VAL A 141 11.97 15.48 -6.20
CA VAL A 141 13.00 15.27 -5.17
C VAL A 141 13.23 13.78 -4.97
N PHE A 142 14.48 13.37 -4.98
CA PHE A 142 14.90 12.01 -4.68
C PHE A 142 15.13 11.84 -3.18
N VAL A 143 14.29 11.03 -2.54
CA VAL A 143 14.34 10.76 -1.10
C VAL A 143 14.57 9.29 -0.81
N ARG A 144 15.14 9.00 0.37
CA ARG A 144 15.14 7.63 0.90
C ARG A 144 13.72 7.25 1.33
N SER A 145 13.41 5.98 1.22
CA SER A 145 12.07 5.43 1.50
C SER A 145 12.22 4.06 2.16
N PRO A 146 11.28 3.67 3.05
CA PRO A 146 11.19 2.32 3.57
C PRO A 146 11.16 1.24 2.48
N LEU A 147 10.59 1.53 1.30
CA LEU A 147 10.50 0.58 0.18
C LEU A 147 11.87 0.16 -0.38
N ALA A 148 12.84 1.09 -0.38
CA ALA A 148 14.20 0.88 -0.90
C ALA A 148 15.19 0.43 0.19
N CYS A 149 14.73 0.23 1.42
CA CYS A 149 15.59 -0.13 2.54
C CYS A 149 16.11 -1.56 2.41
N ARG A 150 17.43 -1.71 2.44
CA ARG A 150 18.15 -2.98 2.32
C ARG A 150 18.41 -3.69 3.65
N THR A 151 18.04 -3.08 4.78
CA THR A 151 18.16 -3.73 6.10
C THR A 151 17.37 -5.03 6.10
N VAL A 152 18.03 -6.13 6.50
CA VAL A 152 17.44 -7.48 6.50
C VAL A 152 16.26 -7.55 7.46
N HIS A 153 16.39 -6.98 8.65
CA HIS A 153 15.37 -7.06 9.67
C HIS A 153 14.93 -5.68 10.12
N GLY A 154 13.67 -5.36 9.89
CA GLY A 154 13.17 -4.03 10.20
C GLY A 154 13.68 -2.98 9.21
N LEU A 155 13.86 -1.75 9.69
CA LEU A 155 14.22 -0.58 8.87
C LEU A 155 15.42 0.15 9.47
N CYS A 156 16.11 0.93 8.65
CA CYS A 156 17.11 1.86 9.14
C CYS A 156 16.53 3.25 9.41
N VAL A 157 17.17 3.98 10.33
CA VAL A 157 16.81 5.36 10.70
C VAL A 157 16.75 6.25 9.46
N ASN A 158 17.76 6.19 8.59
CA ASN A 158 17.84 7.08 7.42
C ASN A 158 16.79 6.80 6.33
N CYS A 159 16.28 5.57 6.22
CA CYS A 159 15.21 5.25 5.26
C CYS A 159 13.82 5.65 5.76
N TYR A 160 13.63 5.71 7.09
CA TYR A 160 12.37 6.15 7.71
C TYR A 160 12.34 7.68 7.90
N GLY A 161 13.43 8.25 8.41
CA GLY A 161 13.59 9.68 8.67
C GLY A 161 13.04 10.12 10.03
N LEU A 162 12.21 11.15 10.01
CA LEU A 162 11.65 11.79 11.19
C LEU A 162 10.45 11.02 11.75
N ASP A 163 10.39 10.86 13.07
CA ASP A 163 9.13 10.53 13.76
C ASP A 163 8.18 11.73 13.66
N LEU A 164 6.99 11.50 13.10
CA LEU A 164 5.98 12.55 12.93
C LEU A 164 5.28 12.93 14.24
N GLY A 165 5.27 12.03 15.23
CA GLY A 165 4.67 12.30 16.53
C GLY A 165 5.53 13.23 17.37
N ARG A 166 6.82 12.94 17.47
CA ARG A 166 7.76 13.69 18.33
C ARG A 166 8.61 14.74 17.60
N ASN A 167 8.59 14.77 16.27
CA ASN A 167 9.39 15.67 15.44
C ASN A 167 10.91 15.59 15.70
N HIS A 168 11.43 14.43 16.05
CA HIS A 168 12.87 14.15 16.04
C HIS A 168 13.18 12.97 15.10
N LEU A 169 14.46 12.77 14.81
CA LEU A 169 14.90 11.60 14.05
C LEU A 169 14.51 10.32 14.80
N VAL A 170 13.99 9.32 14.09
CA VAL A 170 13.54 8.07 14.71
C VAL A 170 14.68 7.37 15.46
N GLU A 171 14.38 6.79 16.62
CA GLU A 171 15.40 6.12 17.45
C GLU A 171 15.51 4.62 17.15
N LEU A 172 16.64 4.03 17.51
CA LEU A 172 16.81 2.57 17.43
C LEU A 172 15.85 1.89 18.39
N GLY A 173 15.19 0.83 17.93
CA GLY A 173 14.17 0.09 18.68
C GLY A 173 12.75 0.62 18.52
N GLU A 174 12.53 1.70 17.77
CA GLU A 174 11.17 2.23 17.60
C GLU A 174 10.30 1.34 16.70
N ALA A 175 9.10 0.99 17.18
CA ALA A 175 8.16 0.08 16.53
C ALA A 175 7.34 0.79 15.43
N VAL A 176 8.03 1.26 14.39
CA VAL A 176 7.43 2.05 13.29
C VAL A 176 6.34 1.32 12.51
N GLY A 177 6.36 -0.01 12.51
CA GLY A 177 5.30 -0.83 11.90
C GLY A 177 3.95 -0.72 12.61
N ILE A 178 3.95 -0.75 13.95
CA ILE A 178 2.74 -0.55 14.75
C ILE A 178 2.18 0.85 14.55
N ILE A 179 3.07 1.86 14.58
CA ILE A 179 2.70 3.26 14.33
C ILE A 179 2.09 3.42 12.94
N ALA A 180 2.67 2.78 11.91
CA ALA A 180 2.14 2.82 10.56
C ALA A 180 0.76 2.15 10.43
N ALA A 181 0.57 0.99 11.06
CA ALA A 181 -0.71 0.30 11.05
C ALA A 181 -1.81 1.13 11.73
N GLN A 182 -1.51 1.76 12.87
CA GLN A 182 -2.44 2.64 13.59
C GLN A 182 -2.76 3.91 12.79
N ALA A 183 -1.74 4.56 12.22
CA ALA A 183 -1.89 5.77 11.41
C ALA A 183 -2.76 5.57 10.15
N ILE A 184 -2.94 4.33 9.71
CA ILE A 184 -3.85 3.96 8.61
C ILE A 184 -5.21 3.50 9.15
N GLY A 185 -5.19 2.69 10.21
CA GLY A 185 -6.37 2.06 10.79
C GLY A 185 -7.31 3.02 11.51
N GLU A 186 -6.79 3.92 12.35
CA GLU A 186 -7.59 4.89 13.12
C GLU A 186 -8.35 5.86 12.21
N PRO A 187 -7.72 6.51 11.19
CA PRO A 187 -8.50 7.26 10.24
C PRO A 187 -9.53 6.37 9.53
N GLY A 188 -9.17 5.12 9.21
CA GLY A 188 -10.08 4.15 8.61
C GLY A 188 -11.37 3.90 9.42
N THR A 189 -11.28 3.81 10.75
CA THR A 189 -12.47 3.71 11.62
C THR A 189 -13.22 5.03 11.64
N GLN A 190 -12.53 6.17 11.73
CA GLN A 190 -13.16 7.49 11.68
C GLN A 190 -13.94 7.73 10.39
N LEU A 191 -13.46 7.24 9.25
CA LEU A 191 -14.15 7.33 7.96
C LEU A 191 -15.51 6.63 8.00
N THR A 192 -15.59 5.50 8.70
CA THR A 192 -16.86 4.78 8.91
C THR A 192 -17.79 5.45 9.93
N LEU A 193 -17.24 6.32 10.79
CA LEU A 193 -17.98 7.09 11.79
C LEU A 193 -18.33 8.53 11.33
N ARG A 194 -17.79 9.05 10.23
CA ARG A 194 -18.19 10.38 9.71
C ARG A 194 -19.48 10.35 8.90
N THR A 195 -19.96 9.16 8.55
CA THR A 195 -21.25 8.91 7.88
C THR A 195 -22.46 9.26 8.75
N PHE A 196 -22.29 9.40 10.09
CA PHE A 196 -23.38 9.72 11.02
C PHE A 196 -24.12 11.02 10.68
N HIS A 197 -23.41 12.06 10.22
CA HIS A 197 -24.01 13.37 10.01
C HIS A 197 -24.77 13.51 8.68
N ALA A 198 -24.60 12.56 7.75
CA ALA A 198 -25.30 12.59 6.47
C ALA A 198 -26.74 12.04 6.56
N GLY A 199 -27.08 11.26 7.59
CA GLY A 199 -28.46 10.98 8.00
C GLY A 199 -29.44 10.50 6.91
N GLY A 200 -28.96 9.79 5.88
CA GLY A 200 -29.79 9.36 4.76
C GLY A 200 -30.19 10.47 3.78
N VAL A 201 -29.67 11.69 3.91
CA VAL A 201 -29.88 12.75 2.91
C VAL A 201 -29.06 12.44 1.66
N ALA A 202 -29.68 12.62 0.49
CA ALA A 202 -29.03 12.35 -0.79
C ALA A 202 -27.79 13.25 -0.99
N GLY A 203 -26.61 12.63 -1.02
CA GLY A 203 -25.32 13.30 -1.18
C GLY A 203 -24.20 12.30 -1.50
N THR A 204 -22.97 12.78 -1.65
CA THR A 204 -21.79 11.97 -2.01
C THR A 204 -21.54 10.89 -0.95
N ASP A 205 -21.75 9.63 -1.31
CA ASP A 205 -21.71 8.50 -0.38
C ASP A 205 -20.26 8.21 0.09
N ILE A 206 -19.97 8.59 1.34
CA ILE A 206 -18.68 8.43 2.02
C ILE A 206 -18.34 6.92 2.21
N THR A 207 -19.32 6.03 2.17
CA THR A 207 -19.15 4.60 2.51
C THR A 207 -18.30 3.79 1.51
N THR A 208 -18.00 4.35 0.33
CA THR A 208 -17.25 3.64 -0.73
C THR A 208 -15.74 3.55 -0.50
N GLY A 209 -15.18 4.34 0.43
CA GLY A 209 -13.72 4.46 0.61
C GLY A 209 -13.06 3.23 1.24
N LEU A 210 -13.53 2.79 2.41
CA LEU A 210 -12.87 1.70 3.16
C LEU A 210 -12.88 0.35 2.43
N PRO A 211 -13.97 -0.10 1.78
CA PRO A 211 -13.96 -1.33 0.99
C PRO A 211 -12.90 -1.31 -0.11
N ARG A 212 -12.64 -0.14 -0.69
CA ARG A 212 -11.59 0.04 -1.70
C ARG A 212 -10.18 -0.09 -1.11
N VAL A 213 -9.94 0.48 0.07
CA VAL A 213 -8.66 0.32 0.78
C VAL A 213 -8.41 -1.15 1.14
N GLU A 214 -9.43 -1.85 1.62
CA GLU A 214 -9.36 -3.29 1.89
C GLU A 214 -9.07 -4.10 0.62
N GLU A 215 -9.77 -3.81 -0.48
CA GLU A 215 -9.56 -4.49 -1.77
C GLU A 215 -8.10 -4.40 -2.24
N ILE A 216 -7.49 -3.22 -2.08
CA ILE A 216 -6.09 -2.96 -2.47
C ILE A 216 -5.12 -3.71 -1.56
N PHE A 217 -5.26 -3.60 -0.23
CA PHE A 217 -4.35 -4.27 0.71
C PHE A 217 -4.46 -5.80 0.66
N GLU A 218 -5.63 -6.34 0.34
CA GLU A 218 -5.82 -7.78 0.18
C GLU A 218 -5.51 -8.29 -1.22
N ARG A 219 -5.06 -7.42 -2.14
CA ARG A 219 -4.78 -7.78 -3.55
C ARG A 219 -5.97 -8.53 -4.17
N ARG A 220 -7.20 -8.06 -3.90
CA ARG A 220 -8.42 -8.64 -4.48
C ARG A 220 -8.57 -8.17 -5.92
N ILE A 221 -9.04 -9.07 -6.77
CA ILE A 221 -9.31 -8.75 -8.18
C ILE A 221 -10.51 -7.80 -8.23
N PRO A 222 -10.38 -6.60 -8.83
CA PRO A 222 -11.50 -5.70 -9.00
C PRO A 222 -12.60 -6.34 -9.86
N LYS A 223 -13.87 -6.06 -9.57
CA LYS A 223 -15.00 -6.63 -10.34
C LYS A 223 -14.90 -6.34 -11.85
N ASN A 224 -14.49 -5.12 -12.17
CA ASN A 224 -14.28 -4.65 -13.52
C ASN A 224 -12.85 -4.07 -13.61
N PRO A 225 -11.83 -4.89 -13.94
CA PRO A 225 -10.46 -4.42 -13.98
C PRO A 225 -10.24 -3.45 -15.15
N ALA A 226 -9.31 -2.52 -14.96
CA ALA A 226 -8.76 -1.71 -16.05
C ALA A 226 -7.82 -2.57 -16.90
N VAL A 227 -7.77 -2.25 -18.20
CA VAL A 227 -6.89 -2.93 -19.14
C VAL A 227 -5.48 -2.37 -19.02
N ILE A 228 -4.51 -3.27 -18.93
CA ILE A 228 -3.08 -2.96 -18.72
C ILE A 228 -2.32 -3.31 -20.01
N SER A 229 -1.37 -2.47 -20.40
CA SER A 229 -0.50 -2.74 -21.55
C SER A 229 0.48 -3.89 -21.25
N GLU A 230 0.50 -4.91 -22.10
CA GLU A 230 1.43 -6.05 -22.03
C GLU A 230 2.78 -5.76 -22.66
N THR A 231 2.88 -4.74 -23.51
CA THR A 231 4.10 -4.34 -24.23
C THR A 231 4.31 -2.83 -24.22
N ASP A 232 5.56 -2.44 -24.47
CA ASP A 232 5.91 -1.06 -24.83
C ASP A 232 5.52 -0.83 -26.30
N GLY A 233 4.95 0.33 -26.61
CA GLY A 233 4.46 0.60 -27.96
C GLY A 233 3.69 1.89 -28.13
N GLU A 234 3.14 2.09 -29.33
CA GLU A 234 2.29 3.23 -29.68
C GLU A 234 0.86 2.79 -29.96
N VAL A 235 -0.13 3.54 -29.47
CA VAL A 235 -1.55 3.25 -29.68
C VAL A 235 -1.95 3.61 -31.12
N ILE A 236 -2.26 2.62 -31.97
CA ILE A 236 -2.60 2.84 -33.38
C ILE A 236 -4.08 3.20 -33.56
N SER A 237 -4.96 2.48 -32.88
CA SER A 237 -6.40 2.63 -33.10
C SER A 237 -7.20 2.25 -31.87
N ILE A 238 -8.27 3.00 -31.65
CA ILE A 238 -9.29 2.73 -30.64
C ILE A 238 -10.61 2.60 -31.39
N THR A 239 -11.05 1.37 -31.64
CA THR A 239 -12.25 1.10 -32.46
C THR A 239 -13.33 0.49 -31.59
N ALA A 240 -14.56 0.99 -31.69
CA ALA A 240 -15.72 0.31 -31.14
C ALA A 240 -16.21 -0.75 -32.14
N LYS A 241 -16.17 -2.04 -31.79
CA LYS A 241 -16.79 -3.10 -32.62
C LYS A 241 -18.31 -3.09 -32.39
N GLU A 242 -19.08 -3.55 -33.38
CA GLU A 242 -20.56 -3.64 -33.38
C GLU A 242 -21.14 -4.70 -32.41
N GLY A 243 -20.61 -4.76 -31.18
CA GLY A 243 -20.96 -5.76 -30.17
C GLY A 243 -20.60 -5.34 -28.76
N LYS A 244 -20.67 -4.05 -28.44
CA LYS A 244 -20.41 -3.45 -27.10
C LYS A 244 -18.95 -3.48 -26.62
N GLU A 245 -17.99 -4.00 -27.37
CA GLU A 245 -16.59 -4.00 -26.96
C GLU A 245 -15.77 -2.97 -27.74
N LYS A 246 -14.90 -2.26 -27.03
CA LYS A 246 -13.88 -1.38 -27.63
C LYS A 246 -12.59 -2.17 -27.75
N VAL A 247 -11.88 -2.00 -28.85
CA VAL A 247 -10.58 -2.63 -29.08
C VAL A 247 -9.53 -1.54 -29.14
N ILE A 248 -8.54 -1.63 -28.27
CA ILE A 248 -7.33 -0.80 -28.34
C ILE A 248 -6.25 -1.63 -29.02
N LYS A 249 -5.67 -1.11 -30.09
CA LYS A 249 -4.51 -1.73 -30.75
C LYS A 249 -3.25 -0.97 -30.39
N VAL A 250 -2.24 -1.69 -29.91
CA VAL A 250 -0.91 -1.15 -29.62
C VAL A 250 0.10 -1.81 -30.55
N LEU A 251 0.87 -1.00 -31.27
CA LEU A 251 2.03 -1.46 -32.03
C LEU A 251 3.20 -1.59 -31.08
N SER A 252 3.79 -2.77 -30.96
CA SER A 252 4.97 -2.92 -30.11
C SER A 252 6.22 -2.31 -30.75
N ASP A 253 7.00 -1.57 -29.97
CA ASP A 253 8.24 -0.89 -30.37
C ASP A 253 9.45 -1.85 -30.56
N ILE A 254 9.23 -3.17 -30.50
CA ILE A 254 10.28 -4.17 -30.72
C ILE A 254 10.83 -4.00 -32.14
N LYS A 255 12.03 -3.43 -32.23
CA LYS A 255 12.84 -3.34 -33.45
C LYS A 255 13.35 -4.72 -33.86
N ASP A 256 12.45 -5.60 -34.29
CA ASP A 256 12.87 -6.72 -35.12
C ASP A 256 13.00 -6.23 -36.57
N ASN A 257 14.25 -6.17 -37.03
CA ASN A 257 14.62 -5.92 -38.43
C ASN A 257 14.21 -7.10 -39.32
N SER A 258 12.92 -7.39 -39.42
CA SER A 258 12.39 -8.44 -40.29
C SER A 258 11.02 -8.05 -40.85
N ILE A 259 11.03 -7.26 -41.93
CA ILE A 259 10.18 -7.26 -43.15
C ILE A 259 8.63 -7.44 -43.05
N ASP A 260 8.03 -7.74 -41.90
CA ASP A 260 6.58 -7.91 -41.71
C ASP A 260 6.06 -6.92 -40.64
N ASN A 261 5.84 -5.65 -41.00
CA ASN A 261 5.26 -4.60 -40.14
C ASN A 261 3.83 -4.91 -39.61
N LYS A 262 3.25 -6.08 -39.90
CA LYS A 262 1.90 -6.51 -39.47
C LYS A 262 1.88 -7.47 -38.28
N LYS A 263 3.01 -7.99 -37.81
CA LYS A 263 3.04 -9.06 -36.77
C LYS A 263 3.13 -8.58 -35.32
N ASN A 264 3.29 -7.28 -35.08
CA ASN A 264 3.51 -6.74 -33.73
C ASN A 264 2.34 -5.87 -33.22
N GLU A 265 1.13 -6.08 -33.73
CA GLU A 265 -0.09 -5.45 -33.17
C GLU A 265 -0.68 -6.34 -32.08
N ILE A 266 -0.80 -5.82 -30.86
CA ILE A 266 -1.53 -6.48 -29.78
C ILE A 266 -2.89 -5.81 -29.64
N GLU A 267 -3.95 -6.62 -29.71
CA GLU A 267 -5.33 -6.18 -29.53
C GLU A 267 -5.77 -6.39 -28.08
N TYR A 268 -6.22 -5.31 -27.44
CA TYR A 268 -6.78 -5.33 -26.09
C TYR A 268 -8.30 -5.14 -26.14
N LEU A 269 -9.03 -6.08 -25.55
CA LEU A 269 -10.48 -6.01 -25.42
C LEU A 269 -10.85 -5.17 -24.19
N VAL A 270 -11.61 -4.11 -24.42
CA VAL A 270 -12.09 -3.17 -23.42
C VAL A 270 -13.61 -3.27 -23.33
N ALA A 271 -14.12 -3.47 -22.11
CA ALA A 271 -15.54 -3.52 -21.85
C ALA A 271 -16.25 -2.20 -22.18
N PHE A 272 -17.52 -2.26 -22.62
CA PHE A 272 -18.29 -1.10 -23.10
C PHE A 272 -18.25 0.13 -22.18
N TYR A 273 -18.45 -0.13 -20.89
CA TYR A 273 -18.57 0.87 -19.84
C TYR A 273 -17.25 1.54 -19.50
N ARG A 274 -16.12 1.06 -20.06
CA ARG A 274 -14.80 1.67 -19.86
C ARG A 274 -14.50 2.68 -20.95
N THR A 275 -13.88 3.76 -20.50
CA THR A 275 -13.33 4.85 -21.28
C THR A 275 -11.81 4.68 -21.36
N PRO A 276 -11.25 4.59 -22.57
CA PRO A 276 -9.81 4.64 -22.76
C PRO A 276 -9.22 5.93 -22.19
N THR A 277 -8.14 5.82 -21.41
CA THR A 277 -7.37 6.96 -20.90
C THR A 277 -6.35 7.45 -21.93
N VAL A 278 -5.91 6.56 -22.81
CA VAL A 278 -4.94 6.82 -23.87
C VAL A 278 -5.63 7.30 -25.16
N LYS A 279 -4.90 8.10 -25.94
CA LYS A 279 -5.29 8.57 -27.28
C LYS A 279 -4.49 7.84 -28.35
N VAL A 280 -5.00 7.89 -29.59
CA VAL A 280 -4.26 7.39 -30.76
C VAL A 280 -3.00 8.24 -30.94
N GLY A 281 -1.84 7.59 -31.09
CA GLY A 281 -0.52 8.20 -31.14
C GLY A 281 0.19 8.31 -29.77
N ASP A 282 -0.46 7.95 -28.67
CA ASP A 282 0.20 7.95 -27.36
C ASP A 282 1.18 6.77 -27.24
N LYS A 283 2.36 7.05 -26.69
CA LYS A 283 3.34 6.03 -26.33
C LYS A 283 3.03 5.46 -24.95
N VAL A 284 2.84 4.15 -24.90
CA VAL A 284 2.54 3.40 -23.67
C VAL A 284 3.72 2.52 -23.29
N LYS A 285 3.98 2.42 -21.99
CA LYS A 285 4.94 1.45 -21.46
C LYS A 285 4.23 0.21 -20.96
N LYS A 286 4.99 -0.87 -20.87
CA LYS A 286 4.55 -2.13 -20.28
C LYS A 286 4.10 -1.91 -18.83
N GLY A 287 2.87 -2.32 -18.52
CA GLY A 287 2.24 -2.13 -17.22
C GLY A 287 1.41 -0.84 -17.08
N ASP A 288 1.38 0.03 -18.09
CA ASP A 288 0.54 1.24 -18.05
C ASP A 288 -0.95 0.92 -18.23
N LEU A 289 -1.80 1.78 -17.66
CA LEU A 289 -3.25 1.65 -17.74
C LEU A 289 -3.78 2.28 -19.02
N LEU A 290 -4.44 1.46 -19.84
CA LEU A 290 -5.05 1.89 -21.11
C LEU A 290 -6.47 2.43 -20.94
N THR A 291 -7.14 2.08 -19.84
CA THR A 291 -8.53 2.47 -19.55
C THR A 291 -8.68 3.03 -18.15
N ASP A 292 -9.79 3.71 -17.91
CA ASP A 292 -10.21 4.08 -16.57
C ASP A 292 -10.48 2.85 -15.69
N GLY A 293 -10.48 3.07 -14.38
CA GLY A 293 -10.84 2.07 -13.38
C GLY A 293 -9.66 1.51 -12.59
N SER A 294 -9.95 0.44 -11.88
CA SER A 294 -9.03 -0.19 -10.93
C SER A 294 -8.16 -1.23 -11.63
N ALA A 295 -6.84 -1.14 -11.47
CA ALA A 295 -5.92 -2.13 -11.98
C ALA A 295 -5.99 -3.42 -11.14
N ASP A 296 -5.85 -4.57 -11.80
CA ASP A 296 -5.47 -5.79 -11.08
C ASP A 296 -3.98 -5.75 -10.76
N ILE A 297 -3.67 -5.75 -9.45
CA ILE A 297 -2.30 -5.65 -8.93
C ILE A 297 -1.44 -6.84 -9.40
N ALA A 298 -2.02 -8.04 -9.53
CA ALA A 298 -1.28 -9.22 -9.95
C ALA A 298 -0.85 -9.12 -11.42
N SER A 299 -1.79 -8.75 -12.30
CA SER A 299 -1.50 -8.48 -13.71
C SER A 299 -0.53 -7.31 -13.87
N MET A 300 -0.72 -6.23 -13.11
CA MET A 300 0.17 -5.06 -13.12
C MET A 300 1.61 -5.42 -12.71
N PHE A 301 1.79 -6.31 -11.75
CA PHE A 301 3.12 -6.78 -11.33
C PHE A 301 3.74 -7.75 -12.33
N LYS A 302 2.93 -8.57 -13.02
CA LYS A 302 3.42 -9.50 -14.05
C LYS A 302 3.98 -8.76 -15.26
N PHE A 303 3.30 -7.69 -15.68
CA PHE A 303 3.70 -6.93 -16.87
C PHE A 303 4.60 -5.74 -16.53
N GLY A 304 4.26 -4.98 -15.49
CA GLY A 304 5.01 -3.81 -15.06
C GLY A 304 6.13 -4.10 -14.06
N ASN A 305 6.70 -3.02 -13.53
CA ASN A 305 7.78 -3.08 -12.54
C ASN A 305 7.23 -3.01 -11.10
N LYS A 306 8.01 -3.52 -10.14
CA LYS A 306 7.72 -3.38 -8.69
C LYS A 306 7.40 -1.93 -8.31
N GLU A 307 8.20 -0.99 -8.80
CA GLU A 307 8.06 0.45 -8.49
C GLU A 307 6.74 1.04 -9.00
N LEU A 308 6.27 0.56 -10.16
CA LEU A 308 5.03 1.00 -10.77
C LEU A 308 3.83 0.59 -9.89
N VAL A 309 3.84 -0.66 -9.41
CA VAL A 309 2.82 -1.20 -8.52
C VAL A 309 2.84 -0.50 -7.16
N GLU A 310 4.02 -0.28 -6.58
CA GLU A 310 4.17 0.48 -5.33
C GLU A 310 3.57 1.89 -5.47
N LYS A 311 3.89 2.61 -6.55
CA LYS A 311 3.35 3.95 -6.82
C LYS A 311 1.84 3.92 -7.01
N TYR A 312 1.32 2.91 -7.71
CA TYR A 312 -0.12 2.73 -7.91
C TYR A 312 -0.87 2.54 -6.58
N ILE A 313 -0.39 1.62 -5.73
CA ILE A 313 -1.01 1.33 -4.43
C ILE A 313 -1.01 2.58 -3.54
N ILE A 314 0.13 3.30 -3.47
CA ILE A 314 0.23 4.55 -2.69
C ILE A 314 -0.80 5.58 -3.18
N ARG A 315 -0.87 5.79 -4.50
CA ARG A 315 -1.75 6.80 -5.10
C ARG A 315 -3.22 6.48 -4.84
N GLU A 316 -3.63 5.23 -5.01
CA GLU A 316 -5.02 4.82 -4.82
C GLU A 316 -5.45 4.89 -3.35
N ILE A 317 -4.58 4.49 -2.42
CA ILE A 317 -4.87 4.59 -0.99
C ILE A 317 -4.96 6.06 -0.56
N ASN A 318 -3.94 6.86 -0.91
CA ASN A 318 -3.93 8.29 -0.57
C ASN A 318 -5.15 9.01 -1.17
N LYS A 319 -5.55 8.66 -2.40
CA LYS A 319 -6.77 9.20 -3.01
C LYS A 319 -8.01 8.99 -2.15
N VAL A 320 -8.20 7.80 -1.59
CA VAL A 320 -9.35 7.52 -0.72
C VAL A 320 -9.31 8.38 0.54
N TYR A 321 -8.16 8.42 1.21
CA TYR A 321 -8.03 9.15 2.47
C TYR A 321 -8.09 10.69 2.29
N GLU A 322 -7.47 11.23 1.23
CA GLU A 322 -7.52 12.68 0.93
C GLU A 322 -8.91 13.14 0.51
N LEU A 323 -9.64 12.35 -0.30
CA LEU A 323 -11.04 12.65 -0.65
C LEU A 323 -11.95 12.76 0.58
N GLN A 324 -11.56 12.12 1.67
CA GLN A 324 -12.31 12.10 2.93
C GLN A 324 -11.69 13.00 4.00
N SER A 325 -10.78 13.88 3.59
CA SER A 325 -10.09 14.86 4.46
C SER A 325 -9.37 14.20 5.65
N ALA A 326 -8.80 13.01 5.43
CA ALA A 326 -7.92 12.33 6.35
C ALA A 326 -6.51 12.33 5.76
N SER A 327 -5.61 13.16 6.29
CA SER A 327 -4.24 13.22 5.78
C SER A 327 -3.38 12.10 6.39
N ILE A 328 -2.96 11.15 5.56
CA ILE A 328 -2.00 10.11 5.96
C ILE A 328 -0.65 10.40 5.34
N SER A 329 0.43 10.24 6.12
CA SER A 329 1.78 10.34 5.55
C SER A 329 2.12 9.12 4.72
N ARG A 330 2.65 9.35 3.52
CA ARG A 330 3.12 8.32 2.58
C ARG A 330 4.08 7.30 3.21
N LYS A 331 4.86 7.68 4.23
CA LYS A 331 5.79 6.78 4.93
C LYS A 331 5.09 5.57 5.57
N HIS A 332 3.87 5.75 6.10
CA HIS A 332 3.13 4.67 6.75
C HIS A 332 2.61 3.67 5.71
N THR A 333 2.06 4.16 4.61
CA THR A 333 1.62 3.31 3.48
C THR A 333 2.79 2.55 2.87
N GLU A 334 3.96 3.20 2.73
CA GLU A 334 5.20 2.57 2.24
C GLU A 334 5.65 1.39 3.12
N ILE A 335 5.47 1.45 4.45
CA ILE A 335 5.81 0.34 5.35
C ILE A 335 4.90 -0.87 5.10
N ILE A 336 3.60 -0.66 4.96
CA ILE A 336 2.66 -1.76 4.69
C ILE A 336 2.91 -2.37 3.31
N ILE A 337 3.13 -1.53 2.30
CA ILE A 337 3.46 -2.00 0.96
C ILE A 337 4.76 -2.79 0.96
N ARG A 338 5.79 -2.35 1.69
CA ARG A 338 7.04 -3.13 1.84
C ARG A 338 6.75 -4.55 2.34
N GLN A 339 5.79 -4.70 3.24
CA GLN A 339 5.39 -6.02 3.74
C GLN A 339 4.62 -6.85 2.72
N MET A 340 3.80 -6.24 1.85
CA MET A 340 3.15 -6.95 0.73
C MET A 340 4.16 -7.58 -0.25
N PHE A 341 5.35 -6.98 -0.40
CA PHE A 341 6.47 -7.46 -1.23
C PHE A 341 7.55 -8.23 -0.44
N SER A 342 7.31 -8.56 0.83
CA SER A 342 8.31 -9.17 1.71
C SER A 342 8.50 -10.67 1.50
N ARG A 343 7.69 -11.30 0.63
CA ARG A 343 7.72 -12.74 0.38
C ARG A 343 8.36 -13.06 -0.97
N ARG A 344 9.07 -14.18 -1.01
CA ARG A 344 9.70 -14.71 -2.21
C ARG A 344 9.21 -16.11 -2.50
N LYS A 345 8.93 -16.40 -3.76
CA LYS A 345 8.61 -17.74 -4.26
C LYS A 345 9.87 -18.38 -4.82
N ILE A 346 10.26 -19.54 -4.28
CA ILE A 346 11.45 -20.28 -4.72
C ILE A 346 11.19 -20.89 -6.10
N LYS A 347 12.09 -20.61 -7.05
CA LYS A 347 12.13 -21.21 -8.39
C LYS A 347 13.09 -22.38 -8.45
N ASP A 348 14.25 -22.20 -7.83
CA ASP A 348 15.30 -23.20 -7.74
C ASP A 348 15.74 -23.29 -6.28
N ALA A 349 15.72 -24.50 -5.73
CA ALA A 349 16.04 -24.76 -4.34
C ALA A 349 17.55 -24.82 -4.08
N GLY A 350 18.37 -25.12 -5.10
CA GLY A 350 19.80 -25.37 -4.90
C GLY A 350 20.05 -26.42 -3.80
N ASP A 351 21.03 -26.17 -2.94
CA ASP A 351 21.42 -27.00 -1.78
C ASP A 351 20.81 -26.47 -0.46
N THR A 352 19.76 -25.65 -0.54
CA THR A 352 19.08 -25.05 0.61
C THR A 352 18.01 -25.96 1.19
N ASN A 353 17.52 -25.65 2.39
CA ASN A 353 16.37 -26.35 3.01
C ASN A 353 15.00 -26.04 2.36
N PHE A 354 14.97 -25.35 1.23
CA PHE A 354 13.74 -24.91 0.59
C PHE A 354 13.22 -25.89 -0.46
N SER A 355 11.90 -25.95 -0.64
CA SER A 355 11.29 -26.69 -1.76
C SER A 355 10.92 -25.76 -2.91
N ILE A 356 10.95 -26.30 -4.14
CA ILE A 356 10.54 -25.56 -5.34
C ILE A 356 9.05 -25.19 -5.22
N GLY A 357 8.74 -23.90 -5.40
CA GLY A 357 7.39 -23.37 -5.31
C GLY A 357 6.98 -22.87 -3.92
N ASP A 358 7.79 -23.12 -2.88
CA ASP A 358 7.54 -22.58 -1.55
C ASP A 358 7.60 -21.05 -1.56
N ILE A 359 6.76 -20.43 -0.73
CA ILE A 359 6.76 -18.99 -0.50
C ILE A 359 7.29 -18.73 0.88
N VAL A 360 8.47 -18.13 0.94
CA VAL A 360 9.23 -17.86 2.16
C VAL A 360 9.40 -16.38 2.39
N GLU A 361 9.70 -16.00 3.62
CA GLU A 361 10.04 -14.64 3.97
C GLU A 361 11.39 -14.22 3.38
N ASN A 362 11.51 -12.98 2.89
CA ASN A 362 12.75 -12.45 2.32
C ASN A 362 13.91 -12.51 3.32
N THR A 363 13.65 -12.38 4.61
CA THR A 363 14.66 -12.46 5.67
C THR A 363 15.23 -13.88 5.78
N ALA A 364 14.35 -14.89 5.88
CA ALA A 364 14.73 -16.30 5.92
C ALA A 364 15.49 -16.73 4.64
N PHE A 365 15.08 -16.22 3.47
CA PHE A 365 15.76 -16.48 2.21
C PHE A 365 17.20 -15.93 2.20
N ILE A 366 17.41 -14.70 2.69
CA ILE A 366 18.74 -14.09 2.77
C ILE A 366 19.62 -14.82 3.79
N GLU A 367 19.08 -15.15 4.97
CA GLU A 367 19.80 -15.89 6.02
C GLU A 367 20.25 -17.27 5.53
N GLU A 368 19.38 -18.02 4.85
CA GLU A 368 19.69 -19.38 4.38
C GLU A 368 20.71 -19.37 3.23
N ASN A 369 20.62 -18.40 2.31
CA ASN A 369 21.64 -18.25 1.26
C ASN A 369 23.00 -17.84 1.83
N ALA A 370 23.02 -16.99 2.87
CA ALA A 370 24.27 -16.64 3.57
C ALA A 370 24.89 -17.87 4.26
N ARG A 371 24.07 -18.74 4.87
CA ARG A 371 24.53 -20.02 5.47
C ARG A 371 25.19 -20.93 4.43
N ILE A 372 24.59 -21.05 3.25
CA ILE A 372 25.13 -21.87 2.16
C ILE A 372 26.42 -21.27 1.56
N GLU A 373 26.50 -19.94 1.48
CA GLU A 373 27.71 -19.23 1.07
C GLU A 373 28.88 -19.50 2.04
N GLU A 374 28.63 -19.48 3.35
CA GLU A 374 29.63 -19.84 4.37
C GLU A 374 30.09 -21.31 4.27
N LEU A 375 29.18 -22.24 3.94
CA LEU A 375 29.49 -23.67 3.87
C LEU A 375 30.23 -24.08 2.59
N HIS A 376 29.92 -23.47 1.45
CA HIS A 376 30.43 -23.89 0.14
C HIS A 376 31.43 -22.93 -0.51
N GLY A 377 31.72 -21.78 0.10
CA GLY A 377 32.73 -20.83 -0.39
C GLY A 377 32.46 -20.40 -1.84
N LYS A 378 33.44 -20.60 -2.75
CA LYS A 378 33.36 -20.14 -4.15
C LYS A 378 32.39 -20.91 -5.04
N ASP A 379 31.97 -22.12 -4.67
CA ASP A 379 30.96 -22.90 -5.42
C ASP A 379 29.51 -22.54 -5.04
N ALA A 380 29.33 -21.53 -4.18
CA ALA A 380 28.03 -21.15 -3.63
C ALA A 380 27.04 -20.62 -4.68
N GLU A 381 27.48 -19.93 -5.74
CA GLU A 381 26.55 -19.31 -6.71
C GLU A 381 25.63 -20.31 -7.43
N ASN A 382 26.12 -21.52 -7.71
CA ASN A 382 25.31 -22.57 -8.34
C ASN A 382 24.44 -23.36 -7.33
N LYS A 383 24.72 -23.21 -6.03
CA LYS A 383 24.02 -23.93 -4.95
C LYS A 383 23.05 -23.06 -4.15
N GLN A 384 23.08 -21.75 -4.34
CA GLN A 384 22.12 -20.82 -3.72
C GLN A 384 20.72 -21.01 -4.30
N ALA A 385 19.70 -20.83 -3.45
CA ALA A 385 18.32 -20.82 -3.92
C ALA A 385 18.06 -19.57 -4.75
N LYS A 386 17.37 -19.73 -5.88
CA LYS A 386 16.86 -18.63 -6.70
C LYS A 386 15.37 -18.46 -6.44
N ALA A 387 14.97 -17.24 -6.11
CA ALA A 387 13.58 -16.93 -5.77
C ALA A 387 13.12 -15.60 -6.38
N GLU A 388 11.84 -15.55 -6.74
CA GLU A 388 11.19 -14.37 -7.30
C GLU A 388 10.35 -13.66 -6.26
N ILE A 389 10.29 -12.33 -6.34
CA ILE A 389 9.43 -11.54 -5.48
C ILE A 389 7.97 -11.80 -5.88
N VAL A 390 7.12 -12.02 -4.88
CA VAL A 390 5.67 -12.15 -5.08
C VAL A 390 4.95 -11.07 -4.29
N VAL A 391 3.87 -10.54 -4.88
CA VAL A 391 2.96 -9.62 -4.20
C VAL A 391 1.83 -10.42 -3.59
N LEU A 392 1.64 -10.33 -2.28
CA LEU A 392 0.57 -11.01 -1.56
C LEU A 392 -0.32 -10.00 -0.84
N GLY A 393 -1.56 -10.40 -0.57
CA GLY A 393 -2.46 -9.64 0.29
C GLY A 393 -1.99 -9.67 1.75
N ILE A 394 -2.35 -8.66 2.54
CA ILE A 394 -1.93 -8.55 3.95
C ILE A 394 -2.30 -9.80 4.77
N THR A 395 -3.46 -10.42 4.54
CA THR A 395 -3.86 -11.66 5.24
C THR A 395 -2.93 -12.84 4.91
N GLU A 396 -2.54 -12.99 3.64
CA GLU A 396 -1.63 -14.06 3.20
C GLU A 396 -0.21 -13.85 3.72
N VAL A 397 0.24 -12.60 3.83
CA VAL A 397 1.56 -12.26 4.40
C VAL A 397 1.63 -12.64 5.88
N SER A 398 0.60 -12.30 6.68
CA SER A 398 0.54 -12.62 8.11
C SER A 398 0.54 -14.13 8.39
N LEU A 399 -0.10 -14.91 7.53
CA LEU A 399 -0.15 -16.38 7.66
C LEU A 399 1.17 -17.07 7.31
N ARG A 400 2.06 -16.39 6.57
CA ARG A 400 3.35 -16.92 6.10
C ARG A 400 4.52 -16.21 6.79
N THR A 401 4.40 -15.90 8.08
CA THR A 401 5.48 -15.35 8.90
C THR A 401 6.43 -16.46 9.35
N LYS A 402 7.72 -16.13 9.60
CA LYS A 402 8.70 -17.11 10.11
C LYS A 402 8.31 -17.67 11.48
N SER A 403 7.74 -16.84 12.35
CA SER A 403 7.22 -17.29 13.65
C SER A 403 5.87 -17.98 13.48
N TRP A 404 5.82 -19.25 13.84
CA TRP A 404 4.56 -19.99 13.85
C TRP A 404 3.67 -19.59 15.02
N LEU A 405 4.23 -19.16 16.17
CA LEU A 405 3.44 -18.65 17.30
C LEU A 405 2.66 -17.40 16.90
N SER A 406 3.33 -16.49 16.19
CA SER A 406 2.71 -15.29 15.63
C SER A 406 1.61 -15.64 14.62
N ALA A 407 1.91 -16.50 13.65
CA ALA A 407 0.93 -16.95 12.65
C ALA A 407 -0.30 -17.63 13.27
N ALA A 408 -0.09 -18.50 14.27
CA ALA A 408 -1.14 -19.26 14.94
C ALA A 408 -2.14 -18.37 15.71
N SER A 409 -1.67 -17.22 16.21
CA SER A 409 -2.51 -16.26 16.95
C SER A 409 -3.41 -15.40 16.05
N PHE A 410 -3.15 -15.36 14.73
CA PHE A 410 -3.92 -14.54 13.81
C PHE A 410 -5.18 -15.27 13.30
N GLN A 411 -4.99 -16.31 12.47
CA GLN A 411 -6.06 -17.10 11.84
C GLN A 411 -5.58 -18.52 11.52
N ASN A 412 -6.53 -19.44 11.30
CA ASN A 412 -6.27 -20.82 10.88
C ASN A 412 -5.32 -21.58 11.84
N THR A 413 -5.47 -21.35 13.15
CA THR A 413 -4.60 -21.88 14.20
C THR A 413 -4.36 -23.39 14.07
N ASN A 414 -5.41 -24.19 13.88
CA ASN A 414 -5.29 -25.65 13.75
C ASN A 414 -4.36 -26.05 12.59
N ARG A 415 -4.50 -25.39 11.43
CA ARG A 415 -3.68 -25.67 10.26
C ARG A 415 -2.21 -25.32 10.52
N VAL A 416 -1.96 -24.16 11.13
CA VAL A 416 -0.59 -23.69 11.46
C VAL A 416 0.07 -24.64 12.45
N LEU A 417 -0.63 -25.07 13.49
CA LEU A 417 -0.08 -25.98 14.51
C LEU A 417 0.21 -27.37 13.94
N ILE A 418 -0.68 -27.94 13.13
CA ILE A 418 -0.46 -29.24 12.49
C ILE A 418 0.74 -29.20 11.54
N GLU A 419 0.83 -28.16 10.71
CA GLU A 419 1.95 -28.00 9.77
C GLU A 419 3.29 -27.88 10.49
N ASN A 420 3.34 -27.13 11.59
CA ASN A 420 4.56 -26.98 12.39
C ASN A 420 4.91 -28.24 13.19
N ALA A 421 3.91 -28.99 13.67
CA ALA A 421 4.14 -30.27 14.34
C ALA A 421 4.77 -31.30 13.39
N ILE A 422 4.37 -31.31 12.12
CA ILE A 422 4.97 -32.18 11.09
C ILE A 422 6.39 -31.72 10.74
N LYS A 423 6.62 -30.41 10.60
CA LYS A 423 7.93 -29.85 10.24
C LYS A 423 8.93 -29.82 11.39
N GLY A 424 8.48 -29.96 12.64
CA GLY A 424 9.32 -29.75 13.82
C GLY A 424 9.80 -28.30 13.98
N GLY A 425 8.93 -27.33 13.65
CA GLY A 425 9.29 -25.91 13.59
C GLY A 425 9.76 -25.33 14.92
N VAL A 426 10.94 -24.71 14.94
CA VAL A 426 11.50 -23.99 16.10
C VAL A 426 11.24 -22.50 15.96
N ASP A 427 10.67 -21.88 16.99
CA ASP A 427 10.46 -20.43 17.03
C ASP A 427 11.63 -19.71 17.69
N SER A 428 12.08 -18.61 17.07
CA SER A 428 13.22 -17.80 17.52
C SER A 428 12.80 -16.61 18.40
N LEU A 429 11.49 -16.39 18.61
CA LEU A 429 10.94 -15.34 19.49
C LEU A 429 11.48 -13.95 19.18
N ARG A 430 11.45 -13.60 17.90
CA ARG A 430 12.08 -12.38 17.40
C ARG A 430 11.12 -11.22 17.29
N GLY A 431 9.86 -11.50 16.98
CA GLY A 431 8.80 -10.54 16.81
C GLY A 431 8.28 -10.03 18.14
N LEU A 432 7.42 -9.01 18.06
CA LEU A 432 6.76 -8.46 19.23
C LEU A 432 5.77 -9.47 19.83
N LYS A 433 5.02 -10.15 18.96
CA LYS A 433 3.87 -10.96 19.35
C LYS A 433 4.26 -12.22 20.10
N GLU A 434 5.27 -12.94 19.62
CA GLU A 434 5.74 -14.15 20.33
C GLU A 434 6.21 -13.83 21.75
N ASN A 435 6.93 -12.72 21.93
CA ASN A 435 7.40 -12.30 23.24
C ASN A 435 6.24 -11.91 24.17
N VAL A 436 5.21 -11.24 23.64
CA VAL A 436 3.97 -10.96 24.40
C VAL A 436 3.27 -12.25 24.81
N ILE A 437 3.13 -13.22 23.90
CA ILE A 437 2.45 -14.51 24.18
C ILE A 437 3.16 -15.28 25.30
N ILE A 438 4.49 -15.28 25.31
CA ILE A 438 5.30 -16.02 26.30
C ILE A 438 5.51 -15.21 27.59
N GLY A 439 5.26 -13.90 27.58
CA GLY A 439 5.48 -13.01 28.73
C GLY A 439 6.93 -12.54 28.89
N ARG A 440 7.68 -12.45 27.78
CA ARG A 440 9.02 -11.83 27.75
C ARG A 440 8.93 -10.36 27.35
N LEU A 441 9.99 -9.61 27.61
CA LEU A 441 10.12 -8.23 27.12
C LEU A 441 10.08 -8.21 25.58
N ILE A 442 9.30 -7.29 25.02
CA ILE A 442 9.23 -7.11 23.58
C ILE A 442 10.55 -6.52 23.04
N PRO A 443 11.02 -6.96 21.86
CA PRO A 443 12.26 -6.46 21.25
C PRO A 443 12.06 -5.09 20.55
N ALA A 444 11.43 -4.14 21.24
CA ALA A 444 11.23 -2.77 20.81
C ALA A 444 11.25 -1.82 22.02
N GLY A 445 11.51 -0.53 21.77
CA GLY A 445 11.63 0.51 22.79
C GLY A 445 12.67 0.14 23.84
N THR A 446 12.28 0.14 25.12
CA THR A 446 13.17 -0.21 26.25
C THR A 446 13.65 -1.65 26.25
N GLY A 447 12.94 -2.57 25.58
CA GLY A 447 13.35 -3.97 25.44
C GLY A 447 14.28 -4.22 24.25
N PHE A 448 14.58 -3.19 23.45
CA PHE A 448 15.50 -3.32 22.32
C PHE A 448 16.96 -3.35 22.82
N LYS A 449 17.58 -4.53 22.75
CA LYS A 449 19.02 -4.69 23.01
C LYS A 449 19.81 -4.36 21.76
N LYS A 450 20.75 -3.40 21.85
CA LYS A 450 21.71 -3.15 20.77
C LYS A 450 22.56 -4.41 20.59
N LYS A 451 22.69 -4.91 19.35
CA LYS A 451 23.48 -6.10 18.97
C LYS A 451 24.94 -6.14 19.46
N ALA A 452 25.45 -5.05 20.05
CA ALA A 452 26.80 -4.97 20.61
C ALA A 452 27.02 -5.81 21.88
N GLU A 453 25.97 -6.16 22.65
CA GLU A 453 26.15 -6.88 23.93
C GLU A 453 26.15 -8.42 23.80
N THR A 454 25.83 -8.98 22.63
CA THR A 454 25.68 -10.45 22.46
C THR A 454 26.93 -11.19 22.01
N VAL A 455 28.06 -10.50 21.79
CA VAL A 455 29.32 -11.15 21.37
C VAL A 455 30.26 -11.44 22.55
N GLU A 456 30.02 -10.87 23.73
CA GLU A 456 30.90 -11.07 24.91
C GLU A 456 30.45 -12.17 25.89
N GLU A 457 29.31 -12.84 25.65
CA GLU A 457 28.85 -13.96 26.48
C GLU A 457 28.60 -15.22 25.63
N LYS A 458 29.64 -15.79 25.04
CA LYS A 458 29.71 -17.23 24.69
C LYS A 458 31.13 -17.76 24.76
#